data_AF-A0A1K1QY27-F1
#
_entry.id   AF-A0A1K1QY27-F1
#
_cell.length_a   1.000
_cell.length_b   1.000
_cell.length_c   1.000
_cell.angle_alpha   90.00
_cell.angle_beta   90.00
_cell.angle_gamma   90.00
#
_symmetry.space_group_name_H-M   'P 1'
#
loop_
_entity.id
_entity.type
_entity.pdbx_description
1 polymer ?
#
loop_
_entity_poly.entity_id
_entity_poly.type
_entity_poly.pdbx_seq_one_letter_code
_entity_poly.pdbx_strand_id
1 'polypeptide(L)' 'MEKRVLGVVFTILGALGLVMAAVNFVNAGGGTRSVKMIVIYALLGMVFFFSGMGLIRNTKDRPS' A
#
# COMPACT_ATOMS: atom_id res chain seq x y z
N MET A 1 -9.40 -3.02 -19.63
CA MET A 1 -9.17 -4.09 -18.63
C MET A 1 -7.81 -3.95 -17.94
N GLU A 2 -6.68 -3.91 -18.66
CA GLU A 2 -5.31 -3.96 -18.05
C GLU A 2 -5.02 -2.91 -16.96
N LYS A 3 -5.40 -1.65 -17.20
CA LYS A 3 -5.15 -0.56 -16.24
C LYS A 3 -5.90 -0.72 -14.91
N ARG A 4 -7.03 -1.44 -14.91
CA ARG A 4 -7.82 -1.73 -13.71
C ARG A 4 -7.19 -2.84 -12.88
N VAL A 5 -6.61 -3.86 -13.54
CA VAL A 5 -5.89 -4.96 -12.89
C VAL A 5 -4.64 -4.43 -12.17
N LEU A 6 -3.87 -3.56 -12.82
CA LEU A 6 -2.74 -2.90 -12.16
C LEU A 6 -3.18 -2.13 -10.91
N GLY A 7 -4.29 -1.38 -11.00
CA GLY A 7 -4.83 -0.66 -9.85
C GLY A 7 -5.18 -1.59 -8.69
N VAL A 8 -5.87 -2.71 -8.97
CA VAL A 8 -6.23 -3.72 -7.96
C VAL A 8 -4.99 -4.34 -7.32
N VAL A 9 -3.99 -4.71 -8.12
CA VAL A 9 -2.72 -5.29 -7.62
C VAL A 9 -2.02 -4.29 -6.70
N PHE A 10 -1.87 -3.03 -7.12
CA PHE A 10 -1.22 -2.00 -6.30
C PHE A 10 -1.98 -1.71 -5.00
N THR A 11 -3.31 -1.73 -5.01
CA THR A 11 -4.12 -1.56 -3.80
C THR A 11 -3.94 -2.73 -2.84
N ILE A 12 -3.95 -3.98 -3.32
CA ILE A 12 -3.71 -5.16 -2.48
C ILE A 12 -2.29 -5.13 -1.90
N LEU A 13 -1.28 -4.79 -2.73
CA LEU A 13 0.11 -4.65 -2.29
C LEU A 13 0.27 -3.56 -1.22
N GLY A 14 -0.38 -2.41 -1.40
CA GLY A 14 -0.39 -1.32 -0.43
C GLY A 14 -1.05 -1.72 0.89
N ALA A 15 -2.18 -2.43 0.83
CA ALA A 15 -2.86 -2.93 2.03
C ALA A 15 -1.99 -3.92 2.80
N LEU A 16 -1.34 -4.87 2.11
CA LEU A 16 -0.40 -5.81 2.74
C LEU A 16 0.80 -5.08 3.37
N GLY A 17 1.33 -4.05 2.70
CA GLY A 17 2.41 -3.22 3.24
C GLY A 17 2.02 -2.50 4.54
N LEU A 18 0.79 -1.96 4.61
CA LEU A 18 0.25 -1.34 5.82
C LEU A 18 0.06 -2.34 6.95
N VAL A 19 -0.46 -3.54 6.65
CA VAL A 19 -0.62 -4.62 7.63
C VAL A 19 0.75 -5.03 8.19
N MET A 20 1.76 -5.22 7.34
CA MET A 20 3.11 -5.53 7.80
C MET A 20 3.72 -4.41 8.65
N ALA A 21 3.48 -3.15 8.32
CA ALA A 21 3.91 -2.02 9.15
C ALA A 21 3.25 -2.08 10.55
N ALA A 22 1.95 -2.38 10.63
CA ALA A 22 1.23 -2.52 11.88
C ALA A 22 1.71 -3.72 12.72
N VAL A 23 1.96 -4.88 12.08
CA VAL A 23 2.52 -6.05 12.76
C VAL A 23 3.92 -5.74 13.31
N ASN A 24 4.78 -5.10 12.51
CA ASN A 24 6.10 -4.69 12.98
C ASN A 24 6.02 -3.64 14.09
N PHE A 25 5.03 -2.76 14.07
CA PHE A 25 4.80 -1.79 15.15
C PHE A 25 4.45 -2.46 16.47
N VAL A 26 3.52 -3.43 16.45
CA VAL A 26 3.13 -4.17 17.66
C VAL A 26 4.27 -5.03 18.19
N ASN A 27 5.10 -5.62 17.32
CA ASN A 27 6.20 -6.50 17.71
C ASN A 27 7.53 -5.76 17.97
N ALA A 28 7.63 -4.46 17.67
CA ALA A 28 8.86 -3.70 17.87
C ALA A 28 9.07 -3.34 19.35
N GLY A 29 10.02 -4.01 20.00
CA GLY A 29 10.44 -3.75 21.39
C GLY A 29 11.26 -2.47 21.60
N GLY A 30 10.75 -1.30 21.18
CA GLY A 30 11.21 0.01 21.66
C GLY A 30 12.52 0.58 21.09
N GLY A 31 13.20 -0.08 20.15
CA GLY A 31 14.41 0.43 19.53
C GLY A 31 14.17 1.53 18.47
N THR A 32 14.93 2.62 18.50
CA THR A 32 14.87 3.74 17.51
C THR A 32 14.93 3.29 16.04
N ARG A 33 15.70 2.23 15.74
CA ARG A 33 15.79 1.67 14.38
C ARG A 33 14.47 1.03 13.92
N SER A 34 13.72 0.41 14.83
CA SER A 34 12.43 -0.19 14.51
C SER A 34 11.39 0.88 14.17
N VAL A 35 11.36 1.99 14.92
CA VAL A 35 10.43 3.11 14.66
C VAL A 35 10.62 3.68 13.26
N LYS A 36 11.88 3.92 12.85
CA LYS A 36 12.17 4.44 11.51
C LYS A 36 11.70 3.48 10.40
N MET A 37 11.92 2.17 10.58
CA MET A 37 11.47 1.14 9.62
C MET A 37 9.95 1.08 9.51
N ILE A 38 9.24 1.11 10.63
CA ILE A 38 7.77 1.08 10.66
C ILE A 38 7.19 2.29 9.91
N VAL A 39 7.73 3.48 10.14
CA VAL A 39 7.28 4.71 9.46
C VAL A 39 7.49 4.61 7.95
N ILE A 40 8.62 4.07 7.51
CA ILE A 40 8.90 3.86 6.08
C ILE A 40 7.88 2.89 5.48
N TYR A 41 7.63 1.74 6.10
CA TYR A 41 6.66 0.78 5.58
C TYR A 41 5.22 1.31 5.60
N ALA A 42 4.86 2.09 6.62
CA ALA A 42 3.55 2.74 6.70
C ALA A 42 3.36 3.76 5.56
N LEU A 43 4.35 4.63 5.32
CA LEU A 43 4.31 5.59 4.22
C LEU A 43 4.30 4.90 2.85
N LEU A 44 5.14 3.89 2.66
CA LEU A 44 5.21 3.14 1.40
C LEU A 44 3.89 2.44 1.09
N GLY A 45 3.31 1.75 2.08
CA GLY A 45 2.02 1.08 1.95
C GLY A 45 0.90 2.08 1.65
N MET A 46 0.90 3.23 2.32
CA MET A 46 -0.06 4.31 2.10
C MET A 46 0.02 4.88 0.68
N VAL A 47 1.22 5.18 0.18
CA VAL A 47 1.44 5.67 -1.19
C VAL A 47 0.99 4.65 -2.22
N PHE A 48 1.35 3.37 -2.06
CA PHE A 48 0.93 2.29 -2.96
C PHE A 48 -0.60 2.11 -2.96
N PHE A 49 -1.22 2.18 -1.78
CA PHE A 49 -2.67 2.04 -1.63
C PHE A 49 -3.43 3.17 -2.33
N PHE A 50 -3.03 4.43 -2.09
CA PHE A 50 -3.64 5.59 -2.76
C PHE A 50 -3.39 5.60 -4.26
N SER A 51 -2.19 5.22 -4.71
CA SER A 51 -1.86 5.10 -6.13
C SER A 51 -2.73 4.04 -6.83
N GLY A 52 -2.88 2.86 -6.22
CA GLY A 52 -3.76 1.80 -6.73
C GLY A 52 -5.22 2.25 -6.84
N MET A 53 -5.77 2.86 -5.78
CA MET A 53 -7.14 3.40 -5.81
C MET A 53 -7.31 4.51 -6.86
N GLY A 54 -6.31 5.37 -7.03
CA GLY A 54 -6.31 6.41 -8.05
C GLY A 54 -6.35 5.83 -9.46
N LEU A 55 -5.64 4.72 -9.71
CA LEU A 55 -5.64 4.01 -10.98
C LEU A 55 -6.98 3.33 -11.26
N ILE A 56 -7.58 2.69 -10.24
CA ILE A 56 -8.92 2.09 -10.31
C ILE A 56 -9.98 3.16 -10.62
N ARG A 57 -9.95 4.31 -9.92
CA ARG A 57 -10.92 5.39 -10.12
C ARG A 57 -10.79 6.08 -11.48
N ASN A 58 -9.57 6.22 -12.00
CA ASN A 58 -9.33 6.84 -13.30
C ASN A 58 -9.46 5.88 -14.49
N THR A 59 -9.64 4.58 -14.23
CA THR A 59 -10.00 3.65 -15.31
C THR A 59 -11.48 3.77 -15.62
N LYS A 60 -11.83 4.66 -16.56
CA LYS A 60 -13.06 4.51 -17.32
C LYS A 60 -12.93 3.22 -18.13
N ASP A 61 -13.82 2.26 -17.91
CA ASP A 61 -13.96 1.09 -18.79
C ASP A 61 -14.15 1.64 -20.21
N ARG A 62 -13.09 1.56 -21.03
CA ARG A 62 -13.19 1.88 -22.46
C ARG A 62 -14.09 0.79 -23.05
N PRO A 63 -15.25 1.12 -23.63
CA PRO A 63 -16.01 0.13 -24.38
C PRO A 63 -15.09 -0.33 -25.53
N SER A 64 -14.82 -1.62 -25.55
CA SER A 64 -14.23 -2.33 -26.68
C SER A 64 -15.24 -2.42 -27.82
#